data_AF-A0A0A9CLZ4-F1
#
_entry.id   AF-A0A0A9CLZ4-F1
#
_cell.length_a   1.000
_cell.length_b   1.000
_cell.length_c   1.000
_cell.angle_alpha   90.00
_cell.angle_beta   90.00
_cell.angle_gamma   90.00
#
_symmetry.space_group_name_H-M   'P 1'
#
loop_
_entity.id
_entity.type
_entity.pdbx_description
1 polymer ?
#
loop_
_entity_poly.entity_id
_entity_poly.type
_entity_poly.pdbx_seq_one_letter_code
_entity_poly.pdbx_strand_id
1 'polypeptide(L)'
;MLFLKFSDDRIEAFKSQFHSAARQFSANNISFLIGDVEAADRAFQYFGLKESDVPLIFVIAQSGKYLNPTIDPDQIIPWMQQYIYGNLAPYVKSEPIPKVNDQPLKVVVADSIDDVVFNSGKNVLLEFYAPWCGHCRKLAPILEEVAVSLQDDEDVVIAKMDGTANDVPTDFAVNGYPTIYFYSTTGNLLSYNGGRTAEDIISFIKKNKGPSAAAVDEVARTGAVEEQVTMSSSAAASVKDEL
;
A
#
# COMPACT_ATOMS: atom_id res chain seq x y z
N MET A 1 -17.21 -17.37 -3.31
CA MET A 1 -16.83 -18.31 -4.38
C MET A 1 -15.64 -19.14 -3.90
N LEU A 2 -15.61 -20.43 -4.22
CA LEU A 2 -14.52 -21.35 -3.92
C LEU A 2 -13.99 -21.92 -5.24
N PHE A 3 -12.72 -21.69 -5.55
CA PHE A 3 -12.02 -22.29 -6.68
C PHE A 3 -11.17 -23.46 -6.22
N LEU A 4 -11.30 -24.59 -6.92
CA LEU A 4 -10.60 -25.84 -6.66
C LEU A 4 -10.10 -26.44 -7.97
N LYS A 5 -9.10 -27.32 -7.90
CA LYS A 5 -8.88 -28.32 -8.95
C LYS A 5 -9.83 -29.47 -8.71
N PHE A 6 -10.66 -29.85 -9.68
CA PHE A 6 -11.62 -30.94 -9.46
C PHE A 6 -10.96 -32.32 -9.34
N SER A 7 -9.68 -32.40 -9.67
CA SER A 7 -8.79 -33.53 -9.42
C SER A 7 -8.14 -33.54 -8.03
N ASP A 8 -8.35 -32.52 -7.18
CA ASP A 8 -7.84 -32.49 -5.80
C ASP A 8 -8.52 -33.60 -4.97
N ASP A 9 -7.72 -34.40 -4.27
CA ASP A 9 -8.17 -35.54 -3.48
C ASP A 9 -9.04 -35.14 -2.27
N ARG A 10 -8.96 -33.87 -1.85
CA ARG A 10 -9.73 -33.28 -0.76
C ARG A 10 -11.04 -32.64 -1.22
N ILE A 11 -11.41 -32.74 -2.50
CA ILE A 11 -12.58 -32.06 -3.08
C ILE A 11 -13.88 -32.30 -2.29
N GLU A 12 -14.13 -33.51 -1.80
CA GLU A 12 -15.35 -33.81 -1.04
C GLU A 12 -15.35 -33.16 0.35
N ALA A 13 -14.17 -33.02 0.98
CA ALA A 13 -14.03 -32.26 2.22
C ALA A 13 -14.31 -30.77 1.98
N PHE A 14 -13.77 -30.19 0.91
CA PHE A 14 -14.05 -28.81 0.51
C PHE A 14 -15.54 -28.58 0.25
N LYS A 15 -16.18 -29.43 -0.55
CA LYS A 15 -17.62 -29.34 -0.82
C LYS A 15 -18.43 -29.43 0.48
N SER A 16 -18.13 -30.40 1.34
CA SER A 16 -18.83 -30.59 2.61
C SER A 16 -18.75 -29.35 3.51
N GLN A 17 -17.55 -28.79 3.67
CA GLN A 17 -17.32 -27.60 4.49
C GLN A 17 -17.98 -26.36 3.87
N PHE A 18 -17.90 -26.19 2.55
CA PHE A 18 -18.52 -25.07 1.85
C PHE A 18 -20.06 -25.13 1.87
N HIS A 19 -20.65 -26.33 1.74
CA HIS A 19 -22.09 -26.53 1.93
C HIS A 19 -22.53 -26.27 3.37
N SER A 20 -21.72 -26.67 4.35
CA SER A 20 -21.98 -26.39 5.77
C SER A 20 -21.97 -24.88 6.04
N ALA A 21 -20.97 -24.17 5.51
CA ALA A 21 -20.91 -22.71 5.56
C ALA A 21 -22.14 -22.06 4.90
N ALA A 22 -22.57 -22.55 3.73
CA ALA A 22 -23.76 -22.03 3.03
C ALA A 22 -25.04 -22.16 3.86
N ARG A 23 -25.21 -23.26 4.61
CA ARG A 23 -26.33 -23.43 5.53
C ARG A 23 -26.21 -22.53 6.76
N GLN A 24 -25.01 -22.42 7.32
CA GLN A 24 -24.76 -21.63 8.54
C GLN A 24 -24.97 -20.13 8.30
N PHE A 25 -24.60 -19.63 7.12
CA PHE A 25 -24.60 -18.21 6.79
C PHE A 25 -25.70 -17.83 5.78
N SER A 26 -26.75 -18.64 5.64
CA SER A 26 -27.83 -18.40 4.67
C SER A 26 -28.60 -17.09 4.93
N ALA A 27 -28.64 -16.64 6.19
CA ALA A 27 -29.29 -15.38 6.57
C ALA A 27 -28.47 -14.12 6.22
N ASN A 28 -27.19 -14.28 5.83
CA ASN A 28 -26.28 -13.16 5.58
C ASN A 28 -26.32 -12.63 4.13
N ASN A 29 -27.28 -13.07 3.31
CA ASN A 29 -27.42 -12.67 1.90
C ASN A 29 -26.13 -12.93 1.07
N ILE A 30 -25.46 -14.05 1.34
CA ILE A 30 -24.24 -14.46 0.64
C ILE A 30 -24.58 -15.58 -0.35
N SER A 31 -24.17 -15.40 -1.61
CA SER A 31 -24.26 -16.43 -2.64
C SER A 31 -23.01 -17.31 -2.66
N PHE A 32 -23.21 -18.62 -2.66
CA PHE A 32 -22.14 -19.62 -2.66
C PHE A 32 -22.02 -20.26 -4.03
N LEU A 33 -20.81 -20.29 -4.56
CA LEU A 33 -20.48 -20.81 -5.89
C LEU A 33 -19.15 -21.55 -5.80
N ILE A 34 -19.07 -22.73 -6.42
CA ILE A 34 -17.83 -23.50 -6.57
C ILE A 34 -17.46 -23.47 -8.06
N GLY A 35 -16.21 -23.14 -8.37
CA GLY A 35 -15.67 -23.13 -9.72
C GLY A 35 -14.46 -24.04 -9.84
N ASP A 36 -14.25 -24.57 -11.04
CA ASP A 36 -12.99 -25.23 -11.39
C ASP A 36 -11.97 -24.16 -11.83
N VAL A 37 -10.73 -24.27 -11.36
CA VAL A 37 -9.64 -23.38 -11.77
C VAL A 37 -9.38 -23.45 -13.27
N GLU A 38 -9.55 -24.62 -13.89
CA GLU A 38 -9.30 -24.81 -15.34
C GLU A 38 -10.24 -23.95 -16.21
N ALA A 39 -11.39 -23.52 -15.66
CA ALA A 39 -12.34 -22.65 -16.34
C ALA A 39 -12.22 -21.17 -15.93
N ALA A 40 -11.24 -20.81 -15.08
CA ALA A 40 -11.19 -19.53 -14.36
C ALA A 40 -10.07 -18.57 -14.79
N ASP A 41 -9.33 -18.85 -15.87
CA ASP A 41 -8.15 -18.07 -16.32
C ASP A 41 -8.34 -16.56 -16.31
N ARG A 42 -9.48 -16.06 -16.83
CA ARG A 42 -9.77 -14.62 -16.89
C ARG A 42 -9.94 -14.00 -15.51
N ALA A 43 -10.55 -14.72 -14.57
CA ALA A 43 -10.70 -14.24 -13.20
C ALA A 43 -9.33 -14.19 -12.52
N PHE A 44 -8.51 -15.22 -12.69
CA PHE A 44 -7.17 -15.29 -12.10
C PHE A 44 -6.28 -14.15 -12.58
N GLN A 45 -6.26 -13.89 -13.89
CA GLN A 45 -5.54 -12.73 -14.46
C GLN A 45 -6.05 -11.40 -13.89
N TYR A 46 -7.37 -11.23 -13.78
CA TYR A 46 -7.96 -10.00 -13.26
C TYR A 46 -7.58 -9.73 -11.80
N PHE A 47 -7.50 -10.78 -10.97
CA PHE A 47 -7.14 -10.66 -9.55
C PHE A 47 -5.63 -10.80 -9.28
N GLY A 48 -4.81 -11.05 -10.30
CA GLY A 48 -3.37 -11.31 -10.13
C GLY A 48 -3.05 -12.66 -9.49
N LEU A 49 -3.98 -13.60 -9.53
CA LEU A 49 -3.87 -14.94 -8.93
C LEU A 49 -3.20 -15.92 -9.90
N LYS A 50 -2.59 -16.94 -9.32
CA LYS A 50 -1.92 -18.05 -10.01
C LYS A 50 -2.57 -19.36 -9.65
N GLU A 51 -2.39 -20.40 -10.47
CA GLU A 51 -2.87 -21.73 -10.13
C GLU A 51 -2.33 -22.27 -8.80
N SER A 52 -1.13 -21.85 -8.39
CA SER A 52 -0.53 -22.18 -7.10
C SER A 52 -1.32 -21.65 -5.91
N ASP A 53 -2.20 -20.68 -6.11
CA ASP A 53 -3.00 -20.06 -5.06
C ASP A 53 -4.30 -20.84 -4.79
N VAL A 54 -4.56 -21.89 -5.58
CA VAL A 54 -5.69 -22.82 -5.40
C VAL A 54 -5.28 -23.96 -4.48
N PRO A 55 -6.13 -24.41 -3.53
CA PRO A 55 -7.53 -24.00 -3.27
C PRO A 55 -7.70 -22.55 -2.81
N LEU A 56 -8.67 -21.84 -3.39
CA LEU A 56 -8.88 -20.41 -3.13
C LEU A 56 -10.32 -20.13 -2.77
N ILE A 57 -10.56 -19.52 -1.62
CA ILE A 57 -11.85 -18.90 -1.31
C ILE A 57 -11.76 -17.39 -1.49
N PHE A 58 -12.80 -16.79 -2.05
CA PHE A 58 -12.92 -15.34 -2.12
C PHE A 58 -14.36 -14.85 -2.08
N VAL A 59 -14.54 -13.63 -1.60
CA VAL A 59 -15.80 -12.90 -1.54
C VAL A 59 -15.66 -11.60 -2.30
N ILE A 60 -16.64 -11.30 -3.16
CA ILE A 60 -16.81 -9.98 -3.78
C ILE A 60 -17.98 -9.31 -3.07
N ALA A 61 -17.75 -8.13 -2.52
CA ALA A 61 -18.75 -7.31 -1.85
C ALA A 61 -18.64 -5.85 -2.32
N GLN A 62 -19.62 -5.03 -1.94
CA GLN A 62 -19.53 -3.58 -2.17
C GLN A 62 -18.35 -2.95 -1.42
N SER A 63 -17.96 -3.52 -0.27
CA SER A 63 -16.84 -3.06 0.55
C SER A 63 -15.46 -3.51 0.01
N GLY A 64 -15.42 -4.27 -1.08
CA GLY A 64 -14.18 -4.74 -1.67
C GLY A 64 -14.17 -6.24 -1.92
N LYS A 65 -12.97 -6.75 -2.20
CA LYS A 65 -12.69 -8.16 -2.47
C LYS A 65 -12.00 -8.72 -1.24
N TYR A 66 -12.24 -9.97 -0.89
CA TYR A 66 -11.59 -10.64 0.24
C TYR A 66 -11.19 -12.01 -0.22
N LEU A 67 -9.96 -12.43 0.01
CA LEU A 67 -9.49 -13.74 -0.46
C LEU A 67 -8.59 -14.43 0.56
N ASN A 68 -8.56 -15.75 0.48
CA ASN A 68 -7.63 -16.60 1.20
C ASN A 68 -7.11 -17.68 0.25
N PRO A 69 -5.90 -17.49 -0.30
CA PRO A 69 -5.27 -18.45 -1.18
C PRO A 69 -4.76 -19.64 -0.35
N THR A 70 -4.62 -20.79 -1.00
CA THR A 70 -4.11 -22.03 -0.38
C THR A 70 -4.91 -22.47 0.86
N ILE A 71 -6.21 -22.19 0.91
CA ILE A 71 -7.06 -22.47 2.07
C ILE A 71 -7.30 -23.98 2.23
N ASP A 72 -7.29 -24.48 3.46
CA ASP A 72 -7.68 -25.86 3.77
C ASP A 72 -9.19 -26.00 4.08
N PRO A 73 -9.79 -27.20 3.90
CA PRO A 73 -11.23 -27.38 4.06
C PRO A 73 -11.79 -26.92 5.41
N ASP A 74 -11.09 -27.25 6.49
CA ASP A 74 -11.48 -26.92 7.87
C ASP A 74 -11.37 -25.41 8.20
N GLN A 75 -10.64 -24.65 7.38
CA GLN A 75 -10.50 -23.19 7.53
C GLN A 75 -11.63 -22.40 6.87
N ILE A 76 -12.48 -23.03 6.03
CA ILE A 76 -13.55 -22.32 5.30
C ILE A 76 -14.49 -21.59 6.26
N ILE A 77 -15.06 -22.28 7.24
CA ILE A 77 -16.03 -21.68 8.17
C ILE A 77 -15.36 -20.61 9.04
N PRO A 78 -14.21 -20.86 9.71
CA PRO A 78 -13.50 -19.83 10.46
C PRO A 78 -13.19 -18.57 9.63
N TRP A 79 -12.70 -18.73 8.41
CA TRP A 79 -12.39 -17.61 7.53
C TRP A 79 -13.64 -16.81 7.15
N MET A 80 -14.74 -17.50 6.83
CA MET A 80 -16.02 -16.85 6.54
C MET A 80 -16.59 -16.09 7.74
N GLN A 81 -16.40 -16.60 8.96
CA GLN A 81 -16.78 -15.87 10.18
C GLN A 81 -15.98 -14.57 10.31
N GLN A 82 -14.66 -14.60 10.07
CA GLN A 82 -13.84 -13.39 10.08
C GLN A 82 -14.36 -12.36 9.06
N TYR A 83 -14.70 -12.81 7.85
CA TYR A 83 -15.31 -11.93 6.85
C TYR A 83 -16.64 -11.32 7.33
N ILE A 84 -17.58 -12.16 7.80
CA ILE A 84 -18.92 -11.71 8.22
C ILE A 84 -18.86 -10.75 9.41
N TYR A 85 -17.92 -10.96 10.33
CA TYR A 85 -17.71 -10.09 11.48
C TYR A 85 -16.91 -8.82 11.15
N GLY A 86 -16.46 -8.65 9.90
CA GLY A 86 -15.73 -7.45 9.46
C GLY A 86 -14.28 -7.40 9.92
N ASN A 87 -13.68 -8.56 10.24
CA ASN A 87 -12.31 -8.64 10.76
C ASN A 87 -11.26 -8.82 9.65
N LEU A 88 -11.68 -8.98 8.39
CA LEU A 88 -10.75 -9.10 7.27
C LEU A 88 -10.52 -7.74 6.62
N ALA A 89 -9.28 -7.47 6.25
CA ALA A 89 -8.95 -6.37 5.34
C ALA A 89 -9.32 -6.77 3.89
N PRO A 90 -9.76 -5.80 3.07
CA PRO A 90 -9.96 -6.05 1.65
C PRO A 90 -8.63 -6.39 0.98
N TYR A 91 -8.69 -7.33 0.04
CA TYR A 91 -7.58 -7.68 -0.83
C TYR A 91 -7.20 -6.53 -1.74
N VAL A 92 -5.89 -6.32 -1.81
CA VAL A 92 -5.23 -5.38 -2.69
C VAL A 92 -4.37 -6.19 -3.65
N LYS A 93 -4.54 -5.99 -4.96
CA LYS A 93 -3.68 -6.64 -5.95
C LYS A 93 -2.27 -6.06 -5.83
N SER A 94 -1.29 -6.91 -5.54
CA SER A 94 0.12 -6.50 -5.46
C SER A 94 1.01 -7.47 -6.20
N GLU A 95 2.07 -6.94 -6.83
CA GLU A 95 3.22 -7.75 -7.16
C GLU A 95 3.99 -8.15 -5.90
N PRO A 96 4.81 -9.22 -5.95
CA PRO A 96 5.65 -9.58 -4.83
C PRO A 96 6.62 -8.45 -4.49
N ILE A 97 6.77 -8.15 -3.20
CA ILE A 97 7.79 -7.22 -2.72
C ILE A 97 9.17 -7.66 -3.24
N PRO A 98 9.93 -6.79 -3.92
CA PRO A 98 11.24 -7.14 -4.44
C PRO A 98 12.19 -7.63 -3.35
N LYS A 99 12.85 -8.77 -3.56
CA LYS A 99 13.84 -9.32 -2.59
C LYS A 99 15.03 -8.39 -2.38
N VAL A 100 15.38 -7.62 -3.41
CA VAL A 100 16.47 -6.63 -3.40
C VAL A 100 15.92 -5.34 -3.96
N ASN A 101 16.07 -4.25 -3.22
CA ASN A 101 15.58 -2.91 -3.57
C ASN A 101 16.60 -1.83 -3.16
N ASP A 102 17.88 -2.09 -3.43
CA ASP A 102 19.03 -1.27 -3.02
C ASP A 102 19.36 -0.14 -3.99
N GLN A 103 18.90 -0.22 -5.25
CA GLN A 103 19.11 0.79 -6.27
C GLN A 103 18.57 2.18 -5.86
N PRO A 104 19.16 3.29 -6.33
CA PRO A 104 18.68 4.64 -5.99
C PRO A 104 17.19 4.85 -6.32
N LEU A 105 16.74 4.31 -7.47
CA LEU A 105 15.33 4.30 -7.85
C LEU A 105 14.63 3.07 -7.25
N LYS A 106 13.81 3.30 -6.23
CA LYS A 106 13.10 2.25 -5.50
C LYS A 106 11.91 1.71 -6.28
N VAL A 107 11.70 0.41 -6.22
CA VAL A 107 10.47 -0.22 -6.71
C VAL A 107 9.48 -0.34 -5.55
N VAL A 108 8.26 0.14 -5.78
CA VAL A 108 7.14 0.07 -4.84
C VAL A 108 6.04 -0.79 -5.45
N VAL A 109 5.53 -1.71 -4.65
CA VAL A 109 4.33 -2.51 -4.93
C VAL A 109 3.22 -2.11 -3.96
N ALA A 110 1.98 -2.53 -4.22
CA ALA A 110 0.85 -2.13 -3.37
C ALA A 110 1.05 -2.55 -1.90
N ASP A 111 1.61 -3.73 -1.65
CA ASP A 111 1.87 -4.21 -0.28
C ASP A 111 2.99 -3.44 0.45
N SER A 112 3.79 -2.62 -0.25
CA SER A 112 4.90 -1.85 0.33
C SER A 112 4.68 -0.34 0.33
N ILE A 113 3.58 0.14 -0.26
CA ILE A 113 3.39 1.57 -0.50
C ILE A 113 3.28 2.36 0.79
N ASP A 114 2.61 1.81 1.80
CA ASP A 114 2.49 2.45 3.11
C ASP A 114 3.85 2.62 3.77
N ASP A 115 4.68 1.57 3.77
CA ASP A 115 6.01 1.60 4.38
C ASP A 115 6.98 2.52 3.63
N VAL A 116 6.98 2.47 2.29
CA VAL A 116 7.96 3.20 1.46
C VAL A 116 7.55 4.65 1.21
N VAL A 117 6.25 4.96 1.21
CA VAL A 117 5.75 6.30 0.91
C VAL A 117 5.28 6.99 2.17
N PHE A 118 4.20 6.50 2.78
CA PHE A 118 3.48 7.22 3.84
C PHE A 118 4.19 7.18 5.20
N ASN A 119 4.79 6.05 5.55
CA ASN A 119 5.41 5.81 6.86
C ASN A 119 6.94 5.86 6.84
N SER A 120 7.53 6.20 5.68
CA SER A 120 8.99 6.19 5.50
C SER A 120 9.72 7.22 6.37
N GLY A 121 9.03 8.26 6.84
CA GLY A 121 9.63 9.43 7.47
C GLY A 121 10.46 10.28 6.50
N LYS A 122 10.36 10.03 5.19
CA LYS A 122 11.14 10.69 4.14
C LYS A 122 10.24 11.44 3.16
N ASN A 123 10.86 12.28 2.34
CA ASN A 123 10.22 12.95 1.22
C ASN A 123 10.27 12.03 0.00
N VAL A 124 9.12 11.60 -0.51
CA VAL A 124 9.05 10.54 -1.52
C VAL A 124 8.46 11.08 -2.81
N LEU A 125 9.22 11.01 -3.91
CA LEU A 125 8.69 11.17 -5.26
C LEU A 125 8.34 9.79 -5.82
N LEU A 126 7.08 9.58 -6.18
CA LEU A 126 6.57 8.32 -6.72
C LEU A 126 6.03 8.52 -8.15
N GLU A 127 6.58 7.77 -9.11
CA GLU A 127 6.01 7.60 -10.44
C GLU A 127 5.08 6.38 -10.47
N PHE A 128 3.83 6.57 -10.88
CA PHE A 128 2.97 5.49 -11.36
C PHE A 128 3.14 5.36 -12.87
N TYR A 129 3.52 4.17 -13.32
CA TYR A 129 3.80 3.89 -14.74
C TYR A 129 3.04 2.66 -15.26
N ALA A 130 3.07 2.50 -16.58
CA ALA A 130 2.66 1.28 -17.27
C ALA A 130 3.78 0.81 -18.22
N PRO A 131 4.17 -0.48 -18.24
CA PRO A 131 5.32 -0.95 -19.02
C PRO A 131 5.21 -0.67 -20.54
N TRP A 132 3.99 -0.73 -21.06
CA TRP A 132 3.70 -0.51 -22.48
C TRP A 132 3.61 0.98 -22.86
N CYS A 133 3.55 1.90 -21.89
CA CYS A 133 3.39 3.33 -22.16
C CYS A 133 4.70 3.97 -22.68
N GLY A 134 4.64 4.54 -23.89
CA GLY A 134 5.80 5.19 -24.51
C GLY A 134 6.30 6.43 -23.75
N HIS A 135 5.42 7.18 -23.10
CA HIS A 135 5.82 8.32 -22.26
C HIS A 135 6.54 7.88 -20.99
N CYS A 136 6.13 6.77 -20.37
CA CYS A 136 6.82 6.20 -19.20
C CYS A 136 8.23 5.76 -19.58
N ARG A 137 8.38 5.04 -20.70
CA ARG A 137 9.70 4.61 -21.18
C ARG A 137 10.66 5.78 -21.46
N LYS A 138 10.14 6.94 -21.87
CA LYS A 138 10.94 8.17 -22.06
C LYS A 138 11.32 8.83 -20.73
N LEU A 139 10.46 8.74 -19.72
CA LEU A 139 10.70 9.31 -18.40
C LEU A 139 11.63 8.44 -17.54
N ALA A 140 11.58 7.12 -17.70
CA ALA A 140 12.38 6.16 -16.93
C ALA A 140 13.88 6.54 -16.79
N PRO A 141 14.64 6.82 -17.87
CA PRO A 141 16.06 7.20 -17.72
C PRO A 141 16.25 8.54 -16.98
N ILE A 142 15.28 9.45 -17.07
CA ILE A 142 15.32 10.75 -16.39
C ILE A 142 15.06 10.56 -14.90
N LEU A 143 14.12 9.68 -14.54
CA LEU A 143 13.84 9.36 -13.14
C LEU A 143 15.01 8.61 -12.49
N GLU A 144 15.70 7.74 -13.25
CA GLU A 144 16.96 7.11 -12.81
C GLU A 144 18.05 8.17 -12.55
N GLU A 145 18.21 9.15 -13.44
CA GLU A 145 19.15 10.26 -13.26
C GLU A 145 18.83 11.10 -12.01
N VAL A 146 17.54 11.40 -11.77
CA VAL A 146 17.10 12.10 -10.56
C VAL A 146 17.43 11.28 -9.30
N ALA A 147 17.17 9.97 -9.34
CA ALA A 147 17.44 9.07 -8.22
C ALA A 147 18.93 9.00 -7.90
N VAL A 148 19.80 8.88 -8.91
CA VAL A 148 21.25 8.92 -8.72
C VAL A 148 21.71 10.28 -8.18
N SER A 149 21.17 11.37 -8.71
CA SER A 149 21.54 12.74 -8.29
C SER A 149 21.18 13.06 -6.83
N LEU A 150 20.20 12.35 -6.27
CA LEU A 150 19.72 12.55 -4.90
C LEU A 150 20.03 11.36 -3.98
N GLN A 151 20.86 10.39 -4.42
CA GLN A 151 21.13 9.17 -3.66
C GLN A 151 21.80 9.41 -2.30
N ASP A 152 22.54 10.53 -2.17
CA ASP A 152 23.23 10.93 -0.94
C ASP A 152 22.35 11.84 -0.04
N ASP A 153 21.14 12.24 -0.48
CA ASP A 153 20.17 12.96 0.34
C ASP A 153 19.29 11.94 1.08
N GLU A 154 19.68 11.60 2.32
CA GLU A 154 19.02 10.57 3.12
C GLU A 154 17.53 10.86 3.40
N ASP A 155 17.09 12.12 3.29
CA ASP A 155 15.71 12.56 3.50
C ASP A 155 14.83 12.40 2.25
N VAL A 156 15.37 11.95 1.12
CA VAL A 156 14.64 11.83 -0.15
C VAL A 156 14.64 10.39 -0.67
N VAL A 157 13.49 9.95 -1.16
CA VAL A 157 13.32 8.68 -1.87
C VAL A 157 12.72 8.95 -3.24
N ILE A 158 13.32 8.39 -4.27
CA ILE A 158 12.76 8.35 -5.61
C ILE A 158 12.26 6.94 -5.87
N ALA A 159 10.99 6.80 -6.22
CA ALA A 159 10.32 5.52 -6.34
C ALA A 159 9.47 5.44 -7.61
N LYS A 160 9.20 4.21 -8.04
CA LYS A 160 8.27 3.88 -9.12
C LYS A 160 7.38 2.69 -8.75
N MET A 161 6.16 2.68 -9.29
CA MET A 161 5.17 1.61 -9.12
C MET A 161 4.47 1.34 -10.45
N ASP A 162 4.36 0.06 -10.82
CA ASP A 162 3.55 -0.37 -11.97
C ASP A 162 2.08 -0.38 -11.57
N GLY A 163 1.32 0.64 -12.00
CA GLY A 163 -0.11 0.76 -11.69
C GLY A 163 -1.00 -0.21 -12.48
N THR A 164 -0.43 -0.98 -13.42
CA THR A 164 -1.17 -2.03 -14.16
C THR A 164 -1.09 -3.39 -13.46
N ALA A 165 -0.01 -3.60 -12.70
CA ALA A 165 0.23 -4.82 -11.94
C ALA A 165 -0.18 -4.70 -10.46
N ASN A 166 -0.32 -3.47 -9.95
CA ASN A 166 -0.63 -3.19 -8.55
C ASN A 166 -1.86 -2.28 -8.42
N ASP A 167 -2.71 -2.55 -7.44
CA ASP A 167 -3.82 -1.65 -7.07
C ASP A 167 -3.24 -0.37 -6.45
N VAL A 168 -3.66 0.77 -6.98
CA VAL A 168 -3.18 2.09 -6.56
C VAL A 168 -4.07 2.63 -5.42
N PRO A 169 -3.51 3.13 -4.30
CA PRO A 169 -4.30 3.73 -3.24
C PRO A 169 -5.15 4.91 -3.73
N THR A 170 -6.33 5.07 -3.15
CA THR A 170 -7.30 6.08 -3.56
C THR A 170 -6.82 7.53 -3.39
N ASP A 171 -5.83 7.75 -2.52
CA ASP A 171 -5.14 9.03 -2.33
C ASP A 171 -4.50 9.54 -3.62
N PHE A 172 -4.10 8.63 -4.52
CA PHE A 172 -3.50 8.95 -5.80
C PHE A 172 -4.52 8.88 -6.93
N ALA A 173 -4.87 10.05 -7.50
CA ALA A 173 -5.75 10.12 -8.66
C ALA A 173 -5.01 9.76 -9.96
N VAL A 174 -4.69 8.48 -10.17
CA VAL A 174 -3.99 7.97 -11.36
C VAL A 174 -4.98 7.66 -12.48
N ASN A 175 -5.21 8.65 -13.35
CA ASN A 175 -6.11 8.53 -14.51
C ASN A 175 -5.37 8.20 -15.82
N GLY A 176 -4.05 8.10 -15.78
CA GLY A 176 -3.20 7.85 -16.94
C GLY A 176 -1.73 7.72 -16.56
N TYR A 177 -0.90 7.35 -17.53
CA TYR A 177 0.51 7.06 -17.30
C TYR A 177 1.44 7.90 -18.20
N PRO A 178 2.55 8.44 -17.67
CA PRO A 178 2.93 8.42 -16.25
C PRO A 178 2.13 9.44 -15.43
N THR A 179 1.92 9.14 -14.15
CA THR A 179 1.43 10.10 -13.15
C THR A 179 2.44 10.16 -12.01
N ILE A 180 2.81 11.35 -11.56
CA ILE A 180 3.86 11.53 -10.55
C ILE A 180 3.27 12.28 -9.36
N TYR A 181 3.56 11.78 -8.16
CA TYR A 181 3.21 12.42 -6.91
C TYR A 181 4.45 12.60 -6.03
N PHE A 182 4.37 13.57 -5.13
CA PHE A 182 5.35 13.82 -4.10
C PHE A 182 4.66 13.84 -2.74
N TYR A 183 5.15 13.00 -1.83
CA TYR A 183 4.71 12.95 -0.45
C TYR A 183 5.81 13.54 0.44
N SER A 184 5.52 14.64 1.15
CA SER A 184 6.49 15.27 2.05
C SER A 184 6.44 14.67 3.47
N THR A 185 7.52 14.86 4.24
CA THR A 185 7.57 14.49 5.67
C THR A 185 6.51 15.17 6.53
N THR A 186 5.94 16.28 6.05
CA THR A 186 4.84 17.00 6.70
C THR A 186 3.45 16.43 6.36
N GLY A 187 3.39 15.33 5.61
CA GLY A 187 2.15 14.67 5.20
C GLY A 187 1.46 15.29 3.98
N ASN A 188 2.11 16.20 3.25
CA ASN A 188 1.50 16.81 2.06
C ASN A 188 1.68 15.89 0.84
N LEU A 189 0.57 15.52 0.20
CA LEU A 189 0.55 14.81 -1.07
C LEU A 189 0.32 15.80 -2.23
N LEU A 190 1.32 15.96 -3.09
CA LEU A 190 1.33 16.91 -4.19
C LEU A 190 1.43 16.20 -5.54
N SER A 191 0.51 16.48 -6.47
CA SER A 191 0.66 16.04 -7.86
C SER A 191 1.74 16.84 -8.58
N TYR A 192 2.57 16.17 -9.36
CA TYR A 192 3.60 16.82 -10.17
C TYR A 192 3.17 16.91 -11.63
N ASN A 193 3.03 18.15 -12.11
CA ASN A 193 2.63 18.48 -13.49
C ASN A 193 3.68 19.36 -14.20
N GLY A 194 4.91 19.39 -13.67
CA GLY A 194 6.02 20.17 -14.21
C GLY A 194 6.65 19.57 -15.47
N GLY A 195 7.78 20.13 -15.88
CA GLY A 195 8.57 19.58 -16.99
C GLY A 195 9.10 18.18 -16.69
N ARG A 196 9.56 17.47 -17.73
CA ARG A 196 10.06 16.10 -17.57
C ARG A 196 11.56 16.04 -17.81
N THR A 197 12.32 16.98 -17.24
CA THR A 197 13.78 16.92 -17.17
C THR A 197 14.22 16.66 -15.73
N ALA A 198 15.46 16.19 -15.55
CA ALA A 198 15.98 15.92 -14.20
C ALA A 198 16.02 17.19 -13.35
N GLU A 199 16.39 18.33 -13.95
CA GLU A 199 16.47 19.63 -13.27
C GLU A 199 15.11 20.11 -12.77
N ASP A 200 14.06 19.98 -13.59
CA ASP A 200 12.70 20.39 -13.22
C ASP A 200 12.16 19.56 -12.06
N ILE A 201 12.44 18.25 -12.06
CA ILE A 201 12.00 17.32 -11.01
C ILE A 201 12.78 17.59 -9.71
N ILE A 202 14.10 17.72 -9.78
CA ILE A 202 14.96 18.02 -8.62
C ILE A 202 14.58 19.37 -8.01
N SER A 203 14.33 20.38 -8.84
CA SER A 203 13.91 21.71 -8.38
C SER A 203 12.57 21.66 -7.65
N PHE A 204 11.63 20.87 -8.15
CA PHE A 204 10.35 20.64 -7.48
C PHE A 204 10.52 19.93 -6.14
N ILE A 205 11.33 18.87 -6.05
CA ILE A 205 11.61 18.18 -4.78
C ILE A 205 12.21 19.16 -3.78
N LYS A 206 13.26 19.89 -4.16
CA LYS A 206 13.94 20.86 -3.28
C LYS A 206 13.01 21.96 -2.77
N LYS A 207 12.06 22.40 -3.60
CA LYS A 207 11.07 23.42 -3.23
C LYS A 207 10.03 22.93 -2.23
N ASN A 208 9.66 21.65 -2.30
CA ASN A 208 8.54 21.11 -1.53
C ASN A 208 8.97 20.16 -0.40
N LYS A 209 10.25 19.81 -0.29
CA LYS A 209 10.73 18.94 0.79
C LYS A 209 10.47 19.57 2.15
N GLY A 210 9.87 18.79 3.03
CA GLY A 210 9.71 19.15 4.43
C GLY A 210 11.05 19.14 5.17
N PRO A 211 11.08 19.65 6.41
CA PRO A 211 12.27 19.51 7.26
C PRO A 211 12.65 18.02 7.40
N SER A 212 13.96 17.77 7.54
CA SER A 212 14.50 16.43 7.83
C SER A 212 13.84 15.86 9.08
N ALA A 213 13.65 14.53 9.13
CA ALA A 213 13.15 13.84 10.31
C ALA A 213 13.97 14.19 11.57
N ALA A 214 15.29 14.40 11.43
CA ALA A 214 16.16 14.82 12.53
C ALA A 214 15.83 16.23 13.05
N ALA A 215 15.46 17.15 12.16
CA ALA A 215 15.07 18.51 12.53
C ALA A 215 13.67 18.54 13.17
N VAL A 216 12.75 17.66 12.75
CA VAL A 216 11.42 17.53 13.39
C VAL A 216 11.56 17.01 14.82
N ASP A 217 12.44 16.02 15.03
CA ASP A 217 12.77 15.46 16.35
C ASP A 217 13.42 16.50 17.28
N GLU A 218 14.30 17.36 16.74
CA GLU A 218 14.96 18.43 17.49
C GLU A 218 13.98 19.57 17.84
N VAL A 219 13.06 19.91 16.94
CA VAL A 219 11.99 20.90 17.20
C VAL A 219 10.99 20.37 18.23
N ALA A 220 10.62 19.08 18.17
CA ALA A 220 9.74 18.45 19.16
C ALA A 220 10.41 18.39 20.55
N ARG A 221 11.72 18.13 20.62
CA ARG A 221 12.49 18.15 21.87
C ARG A 221 12.66 19.58 22.42
N THR A 222 12.97 20.56 21.59
CA THR A 222 13.14 21.96 22.04
C THR A 222 11.82 22.61 22.47
N GLY A 223 10.71 22.32 21.79
CA GLY A 223 9.37 22.77 22.22
C GLY A 223 8.94 22.20 23.58
N ALA A 224 9.25 20.92 23.84
CA ALA A 224 8.98 20.31 25.15
C ALA A 224 9.86 20.90 26.28
N VAL A 225 11.07 21.35 25.96
CA VAL A 225 11.97 22.02 26.92
C VAL A 225 11.51 23.46 27.20
N GLU A 226 11.06 24.21 26.19
CA GLU A 226 10.48 25.55 26.40
C GLU A 226 9.17 25.51 27.22
N GLU A 227 8.33 24.49 27.02
CA GLU A 227 7.12 24.27 27.81
C GLU A 227 7.43 23.91 29.27
N GLN A 228 8.50 23.15 29.54
CA GLN A 228 8.97 22.89 30.91
C GLN A 228 9.61 24.11 31.58
N VAL A 229 10.38 24.92 30.85
CA VAL A 229 11.04 26.12 31.41
C VAL A 229 10.02 27.22 31.71
N THR A 230 8.99 27.37 30.89
CA THR A 230 7.88 28.33 31.13
C THR A 230 7.04 27.92 32.34
N MET A 231 6.71 26.63 32.49
CA MET A 231 6.02 26.10 33.68
C MET A 231 6.84 26.29 34.97
N SER A 232 8.15 26.03 34.94
CA SER A 232 9.04 26.18 36.12
C SER A 232 9.28 27.63 36.54
N SER A 233 9.25 28.60 35.61
CA SER A 233 9.43 30.02 35.96
C SER A 233 8.17 30.65 36.56
N SER A 234 6.99 30.14 36.22
CA SER A 234 5.70 30.60 36.79
C SER A 234 5.52 30.21 38.27
N ALA A 235 6.13 29.11 38.71
CA ALA A 235 6.03 28.62 40.09
C ALA A 235 6.94 29.35 41.09
N ALA A 236 7.97 30.05 40.62
CA ALA A 236 8.94 30.74 41.49
C ALA A 236 8.51 32.16 41.91
N ALA A 237 7.43 32.71 41.33
CA ALA A 237 7.03 34.10 41.53
C ALA A 237 5.99 34.35 42.64
N SER A 238 5.52 33.31 43.36
CA SER A 238 4.39 33.45 44.31
C SER A 238 4.70 33.20 45.78
N VAL A 239 5.95 33.27 46.22
CA VAL A 239 6.27 33.26 47.66
C VAL A 239 7.05 34.51 48.04
N LYS A 240 6.33 35.62 48.23
CA LYS A 240 6.70 36.66 49.19
C LYS A 240 5.54 37.60 49.43
N ASP A 241 5.37 37.88 50.73
CA ASP A 241 4.55 38.91 51.36
C ASP A 241 3.06 38.60 51.50
N GLU A 242 2.67 38.16 52.70
CA GLU A 242 1.91 39.02 53.61
C GLU A 242 1.93 38.47 55.05
N LEU A 243 1.79 39.42 55.97
CA LEU A 243 2.00 39.38 57.43
C LEU A 243 0.97 38.57 58.21
#